data_AF-A0A4Q7Y6F5-F1
#
_entry.id   AF-A0A4Q7Y6F5-F1
#
_cell.length_a   1.000
_cell.length_b   1.000
_cell.length_c   1.000
_cell.angle_alpha   90.00
_cell.angle_beta   90.00
_cell.angle_gamma   90.00
#
_symmetry.space_group_name_H-M   'P 1'
#
loop_
_entity.id
_entity.type
_entity.pdbx_description
1 polymer ?
#
loop_
_entity_poly.entity_id
_entity_poly.type
_entity_poly.pdbx_seq_one_letter_code
_entity_poly.pdbx_strand_id
1 'polypeptide(L)'
;MQQSGDLKDAYENVLRAAETLSIVLGIISTIWAREHHVLTPELDQLQRGFARGVAWGHWLDVVRSIDRPMARHESALPGMADALKLKKGKTGLEPDLRQLLHERNRWAHGAGPRNNLEASERLGGVAPAFLRAVEAARFMAESPWLLVHDVKLRRREGDFHVQALSAMGDHPDFEHRSFTSPTPLAEDVFYLQSADGALDLTPLVVMRPCPTCHQKEVAYADRLEGKNRVALKTFDRGHVLVDDTLADEVRALVRSEPAPETSEAG
;
A
#
# COMPACT_ATOMS: atom_id res chain seq x y z
N MET A 1 29.89 18.50 -18.31
CA MET A 1 29.76 17.44 -17.28
C MET A 1 28.84 17.98 -16.19
N GLN A 2 27.53 17.88 -16.40
CA GLN A 2 26.48 18.41 -15.52
C GLN A 2 25.89 17.26 -14.70
N GLN A 3 26.33 17.14 -13.45
CA GLN A 3 25.64 16.40 -12.39
C GLN A 3 25.91 17.14 -11.07
N SER A 4 25.16 18.22 -10.83
CA SER A 4 24.84 18.62 -9.47
C SER A 4 23.34 18.45 -9.31
N GLY A 5 22.89 17.25 -8.96
CA GLY A 5 21.52 17.09 -8.47
C GLY A 5 21.38 17.93 -7.21
N ASP A 6 20.28 18.68 -7.09
CA ASP A 6 20.04 19.49 -5.90
C ASP A 6 19.95 18.56 -4.68
N LEU A 7 20.77 18.80 -3.66
CA LEU A 7 20.75 18.00 -2.43
C LEU A 7 19.41 18.12 -1.70
N LYS A 8 18.69 19.23 -1.94
CA LYS A 8 17.31 19.38 -1.48
C LYS A 8 16.38 18.38 -2.17
N ASP A 9 16.45 18.26 -3.49
CA ASP A 9 15.66 17.27 -4.24
C ASP A 9 15.96 15.85 -3.78
N ALA A 10 17.24 15.51 -3.55
CA ALA A 10 17.63 14.20 -3.05
C ALA A 10 17.02 13.91 -1.66
N TYR A 11 17.08 14.89 -0.75
CA TYR A 11 16.44 14.82 0.57
C TYR A 11 14.92 14.64 0.47
N GLU A 12 14.27 15.43 -0.39
CA GLU A 12 12.83 15.40 -0.60
C GLU A 12 12.37 14.05 -1.16
N ASN A 13 13.12 13.53 -2.15
CA ASN A 13 12.86 12.25 -2.79
C ASN A 13 13.01 11.08 -1.81
N VAL A 14 13.97 11.12 -0.88
CA VAL A 14 14.09 10.11 0.19
C VAL A 14 12.85 10.08 1.08
N LEU A 15 12.36 11.25 1.50
CA LEU A 15 11.16 11.33 2.35
C LEU A 15 9.91 10.88 1.59
N ARG A 16 9.78 11.27 0.32
CA ARG A 16 8.66 10.86 -0.53
C ARG A 16 8.67 9.35 -0.79
N ALA A 17 9.83 8.77 -1.08
CA ALA A 17 9.98 7.32 -1.26
C ALA A 17 9.64 6.55 0.04
N ALA A 18 10.04 7.08 1.20
CA ALA A 18 9.68 6.50 2.50
C ALA A 18 8.17 6.57 2.78
N GLU A 19 7.51 7.67 2.42
CA GLU A 19 6.06 7.82 2.50
C GLU A 19 5.36 6.78 1.60
N THR A 20 5.78 6.67 0.34
CA THR A 20 5.24 5.66 -0.59
C THR A 20 5.42 4.24 -0.07
N LEU A 21 6.61 3.89 0.42
CA LEU A 21 6.89 2.58 1.01
C LEU A 21 5.94 2.30 2.20
N SER A 22 5.71 3.29 3.06
CA SER A 22 4.83 3.15 4.21
C SER A 22 3.36 2.97 3.81
N ILE A 23 2.91 3.68 2.77
CA ILE A 23 1.56 3.53 2.22
C ILE A 23 1.39 2.12 1.65
N VAL A 24 2.33 1.63 0.85
CA VAL A 24 2.30 0.27 0.29
C VAL A 24 2.23 -0.78 1.39
N LEU A 25 3.10 -0.67 2.40
CA LEU A 25 3.08 -1.57 3.56
C LEU A 25 1.74 -1.50 4.32
N GLY A 26 1.21 -0.29 4.51
CA GLY A 26 -0.08 -0.07 5.18
C GLY A 26 -1.26 -0.65 4.40
N ILE A 27 -1.27 -0.54 3.07
CA ILE A 27 -2.26 -1.16 2.19
C ILE A 27 -2.19 -2.67 2.32
N ILE A 28 -1.02 -3.27 2.14
CA ILE A 28 -0.82 -4.72 2.27
C ILE A 28 -1.29 -5.20 3.64
N SER A 29 -0.92 -4.48 4.70
CA SER A 29 -1.32 -4.76 6.07
C SER A 29 -2.83 -4.74 6.27
N THR A 30 -3.50 -3.75 5.67
CA THR A 30 -4.95 -3.56 5.79
C THR A 30 -5.70 -4.64 5.03
N ILE A 31 -5.27 -4.96 3.80
CA ILE A 31 -5.91 -6.01 2.99
C ILE A 31 -5.74 -7.38 3.63
N TRP A 32 -4.53 -7.70 4.10
CA TRP A 32 -4.28 -8.93 4.84
C TRP A 32 -5.17 -9.02 6.09
N ALA A 33 -5.27 -7.93 6.87
CA ALA A 33 -6.12 -7.91 8.05
C ALA A 33 -7.61 -8.08 7.71
N ARG A 34 -8.08 -7.47 6.62
CA ARG A 34 -9.46 -7.62 6.13
C ARG A 34 -9.76 -9.06 5.74
N GLU A 35 -8.89 -9.68 4.94
CA GLU A 35 -9.06 -11.06 4.46
C GLU A 35 -9.16 -12.05 5.63
N HIS A 36 -8.32 -11.87 6.64
CA HIS A 36 -8.25 -12.77 7.78
C HIS A 36 -9.03 -12.28 9.01
N HIS A 37 -9.94 -11.31 8.81
CA HIS A 37 -10.80 -10.75 9.86
C HIS A 37 -10.05 -10.31 11.14
N VAL A 38 -8.82 -9.82 10.98
CA VAL A 38 -8.01 -9.28 12.08
C VAL A 38 -8.45 -7.86 12.37
N LEU A 39 -8.84 -7.60 13.62
CA LEU A 39 -9.28 -6.29 14.08
C LEU A 39 -8.26 -5.69 15.05
N THR A 40 -7.90 -4.42 14.81
CA THR A 40 -7.05 -3.62 15.69
C THR A 40 -7.64 -2.21 15.86
N PRO A 41 -7.40 -1.53 16.99
CA PRO A 41 -7.80 -0.13 17.16
C PRO A 41 -7.22 0.80 16.10
N GLU A 42 -6.05 0.49 15.56
CA GLU A 42 -5.36 1.25 14.51
C GLU A 42 -6.06 1.11 13.16
N LEU A 43 -6.62 -0.06 12.82
CA LEU A 43 -7.46 -0.23 11.64
C LEU A 43 -8.74 0.62 11.76
N ASP A 44 -9.39 0.62 12.93
CA ASP A 44 -10.52 1.50 13.21
C ASP A 44 -10.16 3.00 13.08
N GLN A 45 -8.93 3.37 13.45
CA GLN A 45 -8.42 4.74 13.26
C GLN A 45 -8.18 5.05 11.78
N LEU A 46 -7.60 4.11 11.01
CA LEU A 46 -7.46 4.22 9.56
C LEU A 46 -8.82 4.43 8.89
N GLN A 47 -9.82 3.62 9.25
CA GLN A 47 -11.19 3.73 8.73
C GLN A 47 -11.78 5.14 8.96
N ARG A 48 -11.57 5.72 10.14
CA ARG A 48 -11.98 7.10 10.44
C ARG A 48 -11.15 8.14 9.69
N GLY A 49 -9.87 7.85 9.43
CA GLY A 49 -8.95 8.71 8.68
C GLY A 49 -9.46 9.06 7.29
N PHE A 50 -10.14 8.13 6.61
CA PHE A 50 -10.73 8.38 5.29
C PHE A 50 -11.75 9.53 5.28
N ALA A 51 -12.36 9.89 6.41
CA ALA A 51 -13.29 11.04 6.45
C ALA A 51 -12.61 12.39 6.19
N ARG A 52 -11.28 12.49 6.39
CA ARG A 52 -10.52 13.75 6.29
C ARG A 52 -9.28 13.66 5.41
N GLY A 53 -8.80 12.45 5.10
CA GLY A 53 -7.50 12.22 4.50
C GLY A 53 -6.66 11.31 5.37
N VAL A 54 -6.25 10.19 4.81
CA VAL A 54 -5.35 9.26 5.48
C VAL A 54 -3.92 9.82 5.45
N ALA A 55 -3.49 10.35 6.59
CA ALA A 55 -2.09 10.75 6.81
C ALA A 55 -1.12 9.55 6.83
N TRP A 56 0.15 9.81 6.48
CA TRP A 56 1.25 8.83 6.58
C TRP A 56 1.30 8.10 7.93
N GLY A 57 1.08 8.81 9.04
CA GLY A 57 1.05 8.20 10.37
C GLY A 57 0.04 7.06 10.53
N HIS A 58 -1.16 7.18 9.95
CA HIS A 58 -2.19 6.15 10.05
C HIS A 58 -1.74 4.83 9.38
N TRP A 59 -1.07 4.92 8.24
CA TRP A 59 -0.54 3.74 7.55
C TRP A 59 0.51 3.02 8.39
N LEU A 60 1.43 3.75 9.01
CA LEU A 60 2.46 3.15 9.89
C LEU A 60 1.87 2.57 11.17
N ASP A 61 0.84 3.20 11.75
CA ASP A 61 0.16 2.66 12.92
C ASP A 61 -0.52 1.33 12.60
N VAL A 62 -1.13 1.19 11.41
CA VAL A 62 -1.66 -0.10 10.95
C VAL A 62 -0.54 -1.13 10.77
N VAL A 63 0.53 -0.80 10.06
CA VAL A 63 1.71 -1.69 9.87
C VAL A 63 2.23 -2.22 11.20
N ARG A 64 2.32 -1.35 12.21
CA ARG A 64 2.74 -1.75 13.56
C ARG A 64 1.73 -2.65 14.25
N SER A 65 0.44 -2.35 14.14
CA SER A 65 -0.62 -3.07 14.85
C SER A 65 -0.75 -4.53 14.41
N ILE A 66 -0.41 -4.81 13.15
CA ILE A 66 -0.59 -6.13 12.55
C ILE A 66 0.63 -7.07 12.69
N ASP A 67 1.78 -6.57 13.15
CA ASP A 67 3.02 -7.36 13.34
C ASP A 67 2.77 -8.64 14.13
N ARG A 68 2.19 -8.52 15.34
CA ARG A 68 1.91 -9.67 16.20
C ARG A 68 0.81 -10.59 15.69
N PRO A 69 -0.35 -10.08 15.21
CA PRO A 69 -1.35 -10.92 14.55
C PRO A 69 -0.77 -11.72 13.39
N MET A 70 -0.06 -11.08 12.45
CA MET A 70 0.48 -11.74 11.27
C MET A 70 1.53 -12.78 11.63
N ALA A 71 2.45 -12.47 12.55
CA ALA A 71 3.49 -13.41 12.97
C ALA A 71 2.96 -14.69 13.63
N ARG A 72 1.69 -14.74 14.02
CA ARG A 72 1.04 -15.90 14.66
C ARG A 72 0.00 -16.57 13.76
N HIS A 73 -0.27 -16.00 12.59
CA HIS A 73 -1.27 -16.51 11.67
C HIS A 73 -0.65 -17.55 10.74
N GLU A 74 -1.44 -18.55 10.32
CA GLU A 74 -0.98 -19.56 9.37
C GLU A 74 -0.71 -18.97 7.98
N SER A 75 -1.60 -18.08 7.53
CA SER A 75 -1.48 -17.26 6.32
C SER A 75 -0.57 -16.03 6.45
N ALA A 76 0.52 -16.12 7.21
CA ALA A 76 1.46 -15.01 7.33
C ALA A 76 2.07 -14.68 5.96
N LEU A 77 2.12 -13.40 5.59
CA LEU A 77 2.75 -13.01 4.34
C LEU A 77 4.27 -13.31 4.39
N PRO A 78 4.82 -14.05 3.41
CA PRO A 78 6.23 -14.41 3.39
C PRO A 78 7.14 -13.20 3.53
N GLY A 79 8.10 -13.29 4.46
CA GLY A 79 9.08 -12.24 4.75
C GLY A 79 8.53 -10.99 5.46
N MET A 80 7.25 -10.65 5.32
CA MET A 80 6.66 -9.46 5.97
C MET A 80 6.65 -9.62 7.49
N ALA A 81 6.18 -10.77 8.00
CA ALA A 81 6.18 -11.03 9.43
C ALA A 81 7.59 -10.95 10.04
N ASP A 82 8.63 -11.33 9.30
CA ASP A 82 10.02 -11.21 9.75
C ASP A 82 10.56 -9.79 9.64
N ALA A 83 10.16 -9.03 8.61
CA ALA A 83 10.55 -7.64 8.42
C ALA A 83 9.96 -6.70 9.48
N LEU A 84 8.76 -7.00 9.96
CA LEU A 84 8.08 -6.23 11.01
C LEU A 84 8.59 -6.51 12.42
N LYS A 85 9.27 -7.65 12.64
CA LYS A 85 9.85 -7.99 13.95
C LYS A 85 10.82 -6.91 14.40
N LEU A 86 10.55 -6.36 15.58
CA LEU A 86 11.47 -5.45 16.26
C LEU A 86 12.75 -6.19 16.66
N LYS A 87 13.89 -5.67 16.22
CA LYS A 87 15.21 -6.12 16.63
C LYS A 87 15.57 -5.55 18.00
N LYS A 88 16.59 -6.14 18.64
CA LYS A 88 17.13 -5.64 19.91
C LYS A 88 17.49 -4.15 19.76
N GLY A 89 17.05 -3.34 20.72
CA GLY A 89 17.25 -1.87 20.68
C GLY A 89 16.11 -1.08 20.01
N LYS A 90 14.94 -1.69 19.77
CA LYS A 90 13.76 -1.04 19.12
C LYS A 90 14.07 -0.55 17.70
N THR A 91 14.94 -1.27 16.99
CA THR A 91 15.24 -1.03 15.57
C THR A 91 14.43 -1.98 14.71
N GLY A 92 14.12 -1.60 13.48
CA GLY A 92 13.29 -2.39 12.56
C GLY A 92 12.69 -1.52 11.48
N LEU A 93 11.97 -2.15 10.54
CA LEU A 93 11.34 -1.48 9.41
C LEU A 93 10.43 -0.32 9.86
N GLU A 94 9.48 -0.62 10.76
CA GLU A 94 8.53 0.39 11.24
C GLU A 94 9.20 1.54 12.04
N PRO A 95 10.13 1.27 12.99
CA PRO A 95 10.87 2.35 13.64
C PRO A 95 11.68 3.23 12.69
N ASP A 96 12.33 2.64 11.69
CA ASP A 96 13.10 3.37 10.68
C ASP A 96 12.19 4.27 9.83
N LEU A 97 11.01 3.78 9.42
CA LEU A 97 10.01 4.59 8.72
C LEU A 97 9.41 5.68 9.61
N ARG A 98 9.21 5.41 10.91
CA ARG A 98 8.69 6.39 11.86
C ARG A 98 9.69 7.54 12.07
N GLN A 99 10.99 7.27 12.05
CA GLN A 99 12.03 8.31 12.03
C GLN A 99 11.88 9.24 10.81
N LEU A 100 11.61 8.69 9.62
CA LEU A 100 11.43 9.45 8.38
C LEU A 100 10.13 10.28 8.40
N LEU A 101 9.04 9.72 8.94
CA LEU A 101 7.80 10.45 9.19
C LEU A 101 8.03 11.68 10.08
N HIS A 102 8.78 11.50 11.18
CA HIS A 102 9.10 12.64 12.06
C HIS A 102 9.87 13.73 11.33
N GLU A 103 10.82 13.36 10.46
CA GLU A 103 11.54 14.34 9.65
C GLU A 103 10.62 15.07 8.66
N ARG A 104 9.77 14.34 7.95
CA ARG A 104 8.80 14.94 7.02
C ARG A 104 7.82 15.87 7.72
N ASN A 105 7.38 15.53 8.93
CA ASN A 105 6.54 16.43 9.73
C ASN A 105 7.30 17.69 10.16
N ARG A 106 8.58 17.58 10.58
CA ARG A 106 9.41 18.77 10.86
C ARG A 106 9.49 19.68 9.63
N TRP A 107 9.73 19.10 8.47
CA TRP A 107 9.79 19.85 7.22
C TRP A 107 8.44 20.51 6.86
N ALA A 108 7.33 19.77 6.94
CA ALA A 108 5.99 20.30 6.69
C ALA A 108 5.60 21.44 7.66
N HIS A 109 6.16 21.46 8.87
CA HIS A 109 6.00 22.55 9.84
C HIS A 109 7.02 23.70 9.66
N GLY A 110 7.64 23.82 8.49
CA GLY A 110 8.51 24.94 8.12
C GLY A 110 9.97 24.79 8.54
N ALA A 111 10.36 23.64 9.11
CA ALA A 111 11.73 23.34 9.49
C ALA A 111 12.44 22.46 8.43
N GLY A 112 12.25 22.74 7.14
CA GLY A 112 13.00 22.10 6.06
C GLY A 112 14.42 22.65 5.89
N PRO A 113 15.30 21.95 5.15
CA PRO A 113 16.64 22.45 4.87
C PRO A 113 16.61 23.74 4.06
N ARG A 114 17.26 24.79 4.58
CA ARG A 114 17.27 26.12 3.94
C ARG A 114 18.23 26.20 2.76
N ASN A 115 19.31 25.43 2.80
CA ASN A 115 20.38 25.41 1.80
C ASN A 115 20.93 23.99 1.64
N ASN A 116 21.85 23.81 0.69
CA ASN A 116 22.38 22.50 0.34
C ASN A 116 23.32 21.91 1.40
N LEU A 117 23.92 22.75 2.25
CA LEU A 117 24.70 22.28 3.39
C LEU A 117 23.78 21.62 4.43
N GLU A 118 22.71 22.30 4.82
CA GLU A 118 21.70 21.75 5.74
C GLU A 118 21.01 20.52 5.12
N ALA A 119 20.74 20.54 3.81
CA ALA A 119 20.20 19.38 3.10
C ALA A 119 21.15 18.17 3.16
N SER A 120 22.46 18.39 2.95
CA SER A 120 23.48 17.34 3.06
C SER A 120 23.52 16.73 4.47
N GLU A 121 23.54 17.57 5.50
CA GLU A 121 23.56 17.13 6.89
C GLU A 121 22.31 16.32 7.25
N ARG A 122 21.13 16.82 6.86
CA ARG A 122 19.87 16.12 7.11
C ARG A 122 19.76 14.82 6.32
N LEU A 123 20.17 14.83 5.05
CA LEU A 123 20.24 13.63 4.22
C LEU A 123 21.14 12.57 4.86
N GLY A 124 22.30 12.97 5.39
CA GLY A 124 23.18 12.08 6.18
C GLY A 124 22.51 11.47 7.40
N GLY A 125 21.55 12.16 8.01
CA GLY A 125 20.75 11.67 9.13
C GLY A 125 19.61 10.73 8.75
N VAL A 126 18.96 10.93 7.59
CA VAL A 126 17.79 10.14 7.18
C VAL A 126 18.09 9.00 6.22
N ALA A 127 19.07 9.16 5.33
CA ALA A 127 19.39 8.15 4.32
C ALA A 127 19.71 6.77 4.91
N PRO A 128 20.45 6.64 6.05
CA PRO A 128 20.69 5.33 6.64
C PRO A 128 19.42 4.62 7.11
N ALA A 129 18.44 5.34 7.66
CA ALA A 129 17.16 4.75 8.07
C ALA A 129 16.35 4.33 6.85
N PHE A 130 16.31 5.17 5.81
CA PHE A 130 15.64 4.84 4.56
C PHE A 130 16.23 3.60 3.89
N LEU A 131 17.55 3.50 3.76
CA LEU A 131 18.21 2.34 3.15
C LEU A 131 17.95 1.05 3.93
N ARG A 132 17.95 1.10 5.27
CA ARG A 132 17.56 -0.05 6.10
C ARG A 132 16.10 -0.43 5.91
N ALA A 133 15.21 0.54 5.79
CA ALA A 133 13.79 0.29 5.52
C ALA A 133 13.60 -0.37 4.14
N VAL A 134 14.28 0.11 3.10
CA VAL A 134 14.25 -0.50 1.76
C VAL A 134 14.77 -1.93 1.79
N GLU A 135 15.91 -2.18 2.47
CA GLU A 135 16.47 -3.53 2.60
C GLU A 135 15.50 -4.46 3.36
N ALA A 136 14.91 -3.99 4.46
CA ALA A 136 13.93 -4.76 5.21
C ALA A 136 12.64 -5.02 4.42
N ALA A 137 12.29 -4.15 3.47
CA ALA A 137 11.12 -4.29 2.61
C ALA A 137 11.36 -5.15 1.36
N ARG A 138 12.55 -5.75 1.21
CA ARG A 138 12.90 -6.61 0.08
C ARG A 138 11.95 -7.79 -0.13
N PHE A 139 11.29 -8.27 0.93
CA PHE A 139 10.28 -9.33 0.83
C PHE A 139 9.14 -8.98 -0.14
N MET A 140 8.84 -7.69 -0.36
CA MET A 140 7.79 -7.27 -1.29
C MET A 140 8.08 -7.69 -2.74
N ALA A 141 9.35 -7.94 -3.08
CA ALA A 141 9.71 -8.50 -4.40
C ALA A 141 9.19 -9.93 -4.60
N GLU A 142 8.91 -10.66 -3.51
CA GLU A 142 8.37 -12.02 -3.52
C GLU A 142 6.85 -12.06 -3.45
N SER A 143 6.19 -10.90 -3.22
CA SER A 143 4.73 -10.76 -3.19
C SER A 143 4.30 -9.63 -4.15
N PRO A 144 4.42 -9.84 -5.47
CA PRO A 144 4.11 -8.81 -6.46
C PRO A 144 2.63 -8.47 -6.48
N TRP A 145 2.33 -7.22 -6.85
CA TRP A 145 0.98 -6.80 -7.22
C TRP A 145 0.73 -7.16 -8.68
N LEU A 146 -0.39 -7.81 -8.96
CA LEU A 146 -0.79 -8.30 -10.27
C LEU A 146 -2.05 -7.58 -10.71
N LEU A 147 -2.01 -6.86 -11.82
CA LEU A 147 -3.20 -6.31 -12.46
C LEU A 147 -3.78 -7.36 -13.40
N VAL A 148 -4.92 -7.95 -13.03
CA VAL A 148 -5.59 -8.97 -13.83
C VAL A 148 -6.28 -8.31 -15.03
N HIS A 149 -6.13 -8.89 -16.21
CA HIS A 149 -6.71 -8.34 -17.45
C HIS A 149 -7.40 -9.37 -18.36
N ASP A 150 -7.32 -10.66 -18.06
CA ASP A 150 -8.09 -11.71 -18.75
C ASP A 150 -8.23 -12.92 -17.84
N VAL A 151 -9.46 -13.42 -17.68
CA VAL A 151 -9.77 -14.59 -16.86
C VAL A 151 -10.65 -15.57 -17.65
N LYS A 152 -10.18 -16.81 -17.78
CA LYS A 152 -10.86 -17.86 -18.57
C LYS A 152 -11.08 -19.14 -17.77
N LEU A 153 -12.34 -19.57 -17.66
CA LEU A 153 -12.69 -20.86 -17.05
C LEU A 153 -12.10 -22.02 -17.87
N ARG A 154 -11.25 -22.83 -17.24
CA ARG A 154 -10.79 -24.11 -17.75
C ARG A 154 -11.80 -25.19 -17.37
N ARG A 155 -12.80 -25.38 -18.23
CA ARG A 155 -14.00 -26.20 -17.95
C ARG A 155 -13.70 -27.63 -17.47
N ARG A 156 -12.59 -28.23 -17.93
CA ARG A 156 -12.24 -29.61 -17.58
C ARG A 156 -11.64 -29.69 -16.18
N GLU A 157 -10.77 -28.75 -15.85
CA GLU A 157 -10.05 -28.66 -14.58
C GLU A 157 -10.93 -28.06 -13.48
N GLY A 158 -11.91 -27.23 -13.85
CA GLY A 158 -12.82 -26.57 -12.92
C GLY A 158 -12.24 -25.30 -12.28
N ASP A 159 -11.11 -24.82 -12.79
CA ASP A 159 -10.41 -23.62 -12.30
C ASP A 159 -10.25 -22.57 -13.41
N PHE A 160 -9.55 -21.48 -13.11
CA PHE A 160 -9.45 -20.31 -13.98
C PHE A 160 -8.01 -20.09 -14.44
N HIS A 161 -7.82 -19.92 -15.74
CA HIS A 161 -6.58 -19.40 -16.29
C HIS A 161 -6.61 -17.88 -16.23
N VAL A 162 -5.59 -17.28 -15.62
CA VAL A 162 -5.49 -15.85 -15.39
C VAL A 162 -4.28 -15.30 -16.13
N GLN A 163 -4.50 -14.19 -16.83
CA GLN A 163 -3.44 -13.34 -17.39
C GLN A 163 -3.42 -12.03 -16.62
N ALA A 164 -2.22 -11.63 -16.20
CA ALA A 164 -2.01 -10.45 -15.39
C ALA A 164 -0.72 -9.72 -15.77
N LEU A 165 -0.64 -8.47 -15.33
CA LEU A 165 0.51 -7.59 -15.47
C LEU A 165 1.16 -7.39 -14.09
N SER A 166 2.45 -7.70 -13.97
CA SER A 166 3.21 -7.50 -12.73
C SER A 166 3.53 -6.02 -12.55
N ALA A 167 2.95 -5.40 -11.52
CA ALA A 167 3.16 -4.00 -11.19
C ALA A 167 4.45 -3.79 -10.40
N MET A 168 5.58 -4.15 -11.02
CA MET A 168 6.92 -3.95 -10.48
C MET A 168 7.71 -2.98 -11.35
N GLY A 169 7.83 -1.74 -10.86
CA GLY A 169 8.81 -0.77 -11.35
C GLY A 169 8.32 0.19 -12.43
N ASP A 170 9.30 0.91 -12.95
CA ASP A 170 9.30 2.03 -13.89
C ASP A 170 9.35 1.58 -15.37
N HIS A 171 9.24 0.28 -15.64
CA HIS A 171 9.20 -0.22 -17.00
C HIS A 171 7.85 0.16 -17.66
N PRO A 172 7.86 0.78 -18.86
CA PRO A 172 6.64 1.26 -19.52
C PRO A 172 5.66 0.12 -19.84
N ASP A 173 6.17 -1.10 -19.96
CA ASP A 173 5.39 -2.33 -20.11
C ASP A 173 5.53 -3.18 -18.85
N PHE A 174 4.42 -3.40 -18.13
CA PHE A 174 4.40 -4.36 -17.03
C PHE A 174 4.78 -5.77 -17.53
N GLU A 175 5.53 -6.54 -16.73
CA GLU A 175 5.86 -7.93 -17.07
C GLU A 175 4.57 -8.77 -17.11
N HIS A 176 4.28 -9.41 -18.24
CA HIS A 176 3.15 -10.32 -18.36
C HIS A 176 3.37 -11.59 -17.54
N ARG A 177 2.35 -11.99 -16.78
CA ARG A 177 2.31 -13.23 -16.01
C ARG A 177 1.04 -14.00 -16.30
N SER A 178 1.19 -15.32 -16.30
CA SER A 178 0.06 -16.24 -16.42
C SER A 178 0.10 -17.27 -15.31
N PHE A 179 -1.05 -17.55 -14.71
CA PHE A 179 -1.18 -18.54 -13.64
C PHE A 179 -2.59 -19.14 -13.64
N THR A 180 -2.85 -20.01 -12.67
CA THR A 180 -4.15 -20.66 -12.48
C THR A 180 -4.69 -20.32 -11.11
N SER A 181 -5.98 -20.00 -11.02
CA SER A 181 -6.66 -19.67 -9.78
C SER A 181 -7.83 -20.63 -9.55
N PRO A 182 -8.00 -21.19 -8.34
CA PRO A 182 -9.16 -22.01 -8.00
C PRO A 182 -10.46 -21.20 -7.94
N THR A 183 -10.36 -19.88 -7.75
CA THR A 183 -11.48 -18.95 -7.68
C THR A 183 -11.43 -17.95 -8.83
N PRO A 184 -12.59 -17.42 -9.29
CA PRO A 184 -12.61 -16.38 -10.30
C PRO A 184 -12.00 -15.09 -9.75
N LEU A 185 -11.14 -14.45 -10.53
CA LEU A 185 -10.61 -13.11 -10.26
C LEU A 185 -11.32 -12.10 -11.16
N ALA A 186 -11.42 -10.85 -10.72
CA ALA A 186 -11.99 -9.76 -11.49
C ALA A 186 -10.93 -9.14 -12.42
N GLU A 187 -11.35 -8.75 -13.62
CA GLU A 187 -10.52 -7.99 -14.56
C GLU A 187 -10.41 -6.52 -14.11
N ASP A 188 -9.33 -5.85 -14.52
CA ASP A 188 -8.99 -4.47 -14.14
C ASP A 188 -8.82 -4.25 -12.61
N VAL A 189 -8.60 -5.33 -11.86
CA VAL A 189 -8.37 -5.33 -10.41
C VAL A 189 -6.93 -5.73 -10.08
N PHE A 190 -6.37 -5.05 -9.07
CA PHE A 190 -5.08 -5.37 -8.52
C PHE A 190 -5.20 -6.44 -7.43
N TYR A 191 -4.37 -7.46 -7.51
CA TYR A 191 -4.23 -8.49 -6.50
C TYR A 191 -2.82 -8.56 -5.95
N LEU A 192 -2.65 -8.71 -4.64
CA LEU A 192 -1.40 -9.11 -4.04
C LEU A 192 -1.28 -10.63 -4.10
N GLN A 193 -0.22 -11.14 -4.74
CA GLN A 193 0.05 -12.57 -4.73
C GLN A 193 0.54 -13.00 -3.35
N SER A 194 -0.19 -13.91 -2.70
CA SER A 194 0.22 -14.56 -1.46
C SER A 194 0.36 -16.08 -1.66
N ALA A 195 0.81 -16.78 -0.61
CA ALA A 195 0.91 -18.24 -0.61
C ALA A 195 -0.47 -18.92 -0.67
N ASP A 196 -1.49 -18.30 -0.08
CA ASP A 196 -2.84 -18.86 0.02
C ASP A 196 -3.77 -18.43 -1.13
N GLY A 197 -3.29 -17.53 -1.98
CA GLY A 197 -4.05 -17.03 -3.12
C GLY A 197 -3.82 -15.56 -3.41
N ALA A 198 -4.62 -15.03 -4.33
CA ALA A 198 -4.60 -13.65 -4.74
C ALA A 198 -5.49 -12.82 -3.78
N LEU A 199 -4.90 -11.84 -3.10
CA LEU A 199 -5.62 -10.94 -2.19
C LEU A 199 -6.07 -9.68 -2.94
N ASP A 200 -7.38 -9.40 -2.98
CA ASP A 200 -7.93 -8.25 -3.69
C ASP A 200 -7.50 -6.94 -3.00
N LEU A 201 -6.81 -6.05 -3.74
CA LEU A 201 -6.36 -4.76 -3.23
C LEU A 201 -7.43 -3.65 -3.31
N THR A 202 -8.58 -3.92 -3.92
CA THR A 202 -9.75 -3.05 -3.94
C THR A 202 -10.34 -2.96 -2.52
N PRO A 203 -10.80 -1.78 -2.06
CA PRO A 203 -10.85 -0.49 -2.74
C PRO A 203 -9.62 0.39 -2.53
N LEU A 204 -8.55 -0.14 -1.93
CA LEU A 204 -7.39 0.65 -1.54
C LEU A 204 -6.46 0.98 -2.71
N VAL A 205 -6.38 0.11 -3.72
CA VAL A 205 -5.54 0.31 -4.91
C VAL A 205 -6.34 0.04 -6.15
N VAL A 206 -6.31 0.98 -7.09
CA VAL A 206 -7.01 0.85 -8.38
C VAL A 206 -6.19 1.46 -9.51
N MET A 207 -6.45 0.97 -10.73
CA MET A 207 -5.97 1.62 -11.95
C MET A 207 -7.08 2.53 -12.49
N ARG A 208 -6.80 3.83 -12.64
CA ARG A 208 -7.78 4.81 -13.15
C ARG A 208 -7.17 5.79 -14.14
N PRO A 209 -7.94 6.31 -15.11
CA PRO A 209 -7.47 7.37 -15.99
C PRO A 209 -7.20 8.65 -15.20
N CYS A 210 -6.01 9.19 -15.34
CA CYS A 210 -5.61 10.45 -14.72
C CYS A 210 -6.00 11.62 -15.63
N PRO A 211 -6.84 12.58 -15.18
CA PRO A 211 -7.28 13.71 -16.01
C PRO A 211 -6.14 14.71 -16.28
N THR A 212 -5.10 14.72 -15.44
CA THR A 212 -3.94 15.59 -15.59
C THR A 212 -2.92 15.04 -16.58
N CYS A 213 -2.73 13.71 -16.57
CA CYS A 213 -1.69 13.05 -17.37
C CYS A 213 -2.22 12.39 -18.63
N HIS A 214 -3.55 12.26 -18.77
CA HIS A 214 -4.22 11.61 -19.89
C HIS A 214 -3.77 10.17 -20.15
N GLN A 215 -3.39 9.45 -19.07
CA GLN A 215 -3.01 8.04 -19.09
C GLN A 215 -3.58 7.33 -17.86
N LYS A 216 -3.66 5.99 -17.88
CA LYS A 216 -4.01 5.20 -16.70
C LYS A 216 -2.86 5.31 -15.67
N GLU A 217 -3.20 5.57 -14.42
CA GLU A 217 -2.25 5.59 -13.30
C GLU A 217 -2.74 4.71 -12.16
N VAL A 218 -1.79 4.09 -11.44
CA VAL A 218 -2.06 3.39 -10.20
C VAL A 218 -2.32 4.42 -9.11
N ALA A 219 -3.47 4.33 -8.47
CA ALA A 219 -3.90 5.24 -7.42
C ALA A 219 -4.34 4.48 -6.18
N TYR A 220 -4.22 5.14 -5.03
CA TYR A 220 -4.69 4.61 -3.76
C TYR A 220 -5.74 5.51 -3.12
N ALA A 221 -6.62 4.93 -2.29
CA ALA A 221 -7.65 5.67 -1.58
C ALA A 221 -7.04 6.66 -0.55
N ASP A 222 -7.39 7.95 -0.66
CA ASP A 222 -6.92 9.01 0.25
C ASP A 222 -8.01 9.45 1.23
N ARG A 223 -9.20 9.79 0.70
CA ARG A 223 -10.35 10.24 1.52
C ARG A 223 -11.68 10.01 0.82
N LEU A 224 -12.74 9.94 1.60
CA LEU A 224 -14.12 10.04 1.14
C LEU A 224 -14.47 11.51 0.85
N GLU A 225 -15.11 11.76 -0.29
CA GLU A 225 -15.62 13.08 -0.69
C GLU A 225 -17.15 13.08 -0.73
N GLY A 226 -17.76 13.35 0.43
CA GLY A 226 -19.21 13.31 0.59
C GLY A 226 -19.72 11.87 0.67
N LYS A 227 -20.93 11.63 0.12
CA LYS A 227 -21.62 10.34 0.25
C LYS A 227 -21.25 9.31 -0.81
N ASN A 228 -20.85 9.71 -2.02
CA ASN A 228 -20.74 8.73 -3.12
C ASN A 228 -19.40 8.79 -3.83
N ARG A 229 -18.37 9.45 -3.26
CA ARG A 229 -17.09 9.63 -3.94
C ARG A 229 -15.90 9.36 -3.05
N VAL A 230 -14.81 8.93 -3.66
CA VAL A 230 -13.50 8.73 -3.08
C VAL A 230 -12.50 9.58 -3.86
N ALA A 231 -11.71 10.37 -3.15
CA ALA A 231 -10.49 10.95 -3.71
C ALA A 231 -9.38 9.89 -3.66
N LEU A 232 -8.79 9.63 -4.82
CA LEU A 232 -7.66 8.73 -4.99
C LEU A 232 -6.40 9.55 -5.26
N LYS A 233 -5.23 9.13 -4.75
CA LYS A 233 -3.94 9.75 -5.05
C LYS A 233 -3.09 8.81 -5.90
N THR A 234 -2.49 9.33 -6.97
CA THR A 234 -1.60 8.52 -7.81
C THR A 234 -0.23 8.32 -7.17
N PHE A 235 0.35 7.13 -7.28
CA PHE A 235 1.64 6.82 -6.65
C PHE A 235 2.79 7.62 -7.26
N ASP A 236 2.83 7.71 -8.60
CA ASP A 236 3.94 8.33 -9.33
C ASP A 236 3.97 9.86 -9.14
N ARG A 237 2.82 10.51 -9.30
CA ARG A 237 2.75 11.99 -9.41
C ARG A 237 2.02 12.66 -8.26
N GLY A 238 1.29 11.89 -7.44
CA GLY A 238 0.46 12.45 -6.36
C GLY A 238 -0.76 13.21 -6.86
N HIS A 239 -1.17 13.01 -8.12
CA HIS A 239 -2.38 13.63 -8.65
C HIS A 239 -3.61 13.07 -7.95
N VAL A 240 -4.62 13.92 -7.77
CA VAL A 240 -5.88 13.52 -7.12
C VAL A 240 -6.91 13.19 -8.19
N LEU A 241 -7.46 11.99 -8.14
CA LEU A 241 -8.56 11.51 -8.95
C LEU A 241 -9.83 11.44 -8.10
N VAL A 242 -10.99 11.51 -8.72
CA VAL A 242 -12.28 11.30 -8.04
C VAL A 242 -12.95 10.09 -8.65
N ASP A 243 -13.32 9.13 -7.81
CA ASP A 243 -14.00 7.89 -8.19
C ASP A 243 -15.34 7.81 -7.45
N ASP A 244 -16.42 7.52 -8.15
CA ASP A 244 -17.78 7.44 -7.61
C ASP A 244 -18.31 6.01 -7.39
N THR A 245 -17.46 5.01 -7.65
CA THR A 245 -17.79 3.58 -7.55
C THR A 245 -17.30 2.94 -6.26
N LEU A 246 -16.24 3.48 -5.64
CA LEU A 246 -15.55 2.83 -4.51
C LEU A 246 -16.02 3.28 -3.12
N ALA A 247 -16.94 4.24 -3.02
CA ALA A 247 -17.24 4.92 -1.75
C ALA A 247 -17.77 3.98 -0.66
N ASP A 248 -18.62 3.02 -1.03
CA ASP A 248 -19.22 2.08 -0.07
C ASP A 248 -18.21 1.02 0.36
N GLU A 249 -17.39 0.51 -0.56
CA GLU A 249 -16.30 -0.41 -0.23
C GLU A 249 -15.28 0.24 0.72
N VAL A 250 -14.91 1.51 0.50
CA VAL A 250 -13.99 2.23 1.39
C VAL A 250 -14.61 2.39 2.80
N ARG A 251 -15.93 2.56 2.92
CA ARG A 251 -16.61 2.62 4.23
C ARG A 251 -16.65 1.27 4.95
N ALA A 252 -16.75 0.19 4.19
CA ALA A 252 -16.79 -1.18 4.69
C ALA A 252 -15.39 -1.81 4.81
N LEU A 253 -14.31 -1.06 4.57
CA LEU A 253 -12.95 -1.60 4.47
C LEU A 253 -12.50 -2.40 5.70
N VAL A 254 -12.71 -1.86 6.89
CA VAL A 254 -12.28 -2.50 8.16
C VAL A 254 -13.43 -3.23 8.85
N ARG A 255 -14.66 -2.80 8.60
CA ARG A 255 -15.86 -3.40 9.19
C ARG A 255 -16.56 -4.19 8.10
N SER A 256 -16.41 -5.51 8.15
CA SER A 256 -17.34 -6.40 7.46
C SER A 256 -18.74 -6.06 7.97
N GLU A 257 -19.69 -5.78 7.08
CA GLU A 257 -21.10 -5.88 7.47
C GLU A 257 -21.30 -7.28 8.09
N PRO A 258 -22.07 -7.41 9.17
CA PRO A 258 -22.43 -8.74 9.66
C PRO A 258 -23.02 -9.50 8.48
N ALA A 259 -22.54 -10.73 8.26
CA ALA A 259 -23.12 -11.62 7.26
C ALA A 259 -24.65 -11.61 7.45
N PRO A 260 -25.44 -11.54 6.37
CA PRO A 260 -26.89 -11.62 6.52
C PRO A 260 -27.18 -12.87 7.35
N GLU A 261 -27.84 -12.68 8.49
CA GLU A 261 -28.31 -13.80 9.29
C GLU A 261 -29.02 -14.75 8.32
N THR A 262 -28.45 -15.94 8.12
CA THR A 262 -29.17 -17.01 7.48
C THR A 262 -30.41 -17.21 8.34
N SER A 263 -31.52 -16.68 7.84
CA SER A 263 -32.87 -16.94 8.30
C SER A 263 -33.12 -18.43 8.13
N GLU A 264 -32.57 -19.22 9.03
CA GLU A 264 -33.08 -20.54 9.32
C GLU A 264 -34.36 -20.39 10.15
N ALA A 265 -35.35 -21.17 9.72
CA ALA A 265 -36.58 -21.53 10.40
C ALA A 265 -37.82 -20.64 10.19
N GLY A 266 -38.76 -21.21 9.43
CA GLY A 266 -40.15 -20.82 9.27
C GLY A 266 -40.82 -21.62 8.18
#